data_AF-A0A2N2E263-F1
#
_entry.id   AF-A0A2N2E263-F1
#
_cell.length_a   1.000
_cell.length_b   1.000
_cell.length_c   1.000
_cell.angle_alpha   90.00
_cell.angle_beta   90.00
_cell.angle_gamma   90.00
#
_symmetry.space_group_name_H-M   'P 1'
#
loop_
_entity.id
_entity.type
_entity.pdbx_description
1 polymer ?
#
loop_
_entity_poly.entity_id
_entity_poly.type
_entity_poly.pdbx_seq_one_letter_code
_entity_poly.pdbx_strand_id
1 'polypeptide(L)'
;MDRTAKIFDNVISDDIVSKANRTKQKYIKKFGDDSDVVYKLSVEDNQVLYPLLGVKNIVTSETTEKISKEKGIIIGNIRMGFGHYRISMAIASAAHSMGITPYWFDLHAYSETTGGKVIKHLNELYSMGSRWSQKYPLFNKFYWEPLNSEGFKKISYNAMDQKVSELMTPVFKELPKNMPFVATHVWPAQAAVHAGVKRVVNVIPDNWPMALHLAEGSIHTVQTPSSFIGYKTLREMGGKVLLNPMPSDQLFDVGHYIDHELVANIDADCARRLNRIQNKKTKRVLLTVGGAGAQKEIFAEIIKSLLPKIAKHEVALLINVGDHMSVWEGLCQEIPELKTLSETYFDDWNKTLTFAEELLDSDVKGIHSFYNKDIFAAVYSSNLLMRSADVLVTKPSELAFYPVPKLMIKRVGGHEAWGAIRAAEVGDGTIECETVKTTLQMLNLLLEEDEILTGLCNNIVKANKIGVYNGAYKVVELAINKGNK
;
A
#
# COMPACT_ATOMS: atom_id res chain seq x y z
N MET A 1 -16.31 -8.83 22.37
CA MET A 1 -15.64 -8.15 23.52
C MET A 1 -15.57 -6.67 23.19
N ASP A 2 -15.96 -5.79 24.12
CA ASP A 2 -15.90 -4.34 23.89
C ASP A 2 -14.44 -3.87 23.94
N ARG A 3 -13.99 -3.22 22.85
CA ARG A 3 -12.63 -2.66 22.70
C ARG A 3 -12.66 -1.14 22.53
N THR A 4 -13.83 -0.53 22.71
CA THR A 4 -14.03 0.92 22.50
C THR A 4 -13.77 1.73 23.77
N ALA A 5 -14.09 1.18 24.95
CA ALA A 5 -13.96 1.91 26.21
C ALA A 5 -12.52 2.03 26.74
N LYS A 6 -11.60 1.18 26.24
CA LYS A 6 -10.21 1.14 26.69
C LYS A 6 -9.30 0.70 25.54
N ILE A 7 -8.29 1.51 25.21
CA ILE A 7 -7.33 1.27 24.12
C ILE A 7 -5.91 1.41 24.69
N PHE A 8 -5.10 0.34 24.67
CA PHE A 8 -3.74 0.29 25.22
C PHE A 8 -3.65 0.86 26.65
N ASP A 9 -4.55 0.41 27.52
CA ASP A 9 -4.67 0.91 28.89
C ASP A 9 -5.11 2.38 29.07
N ASN A 10 -5.50 3.05 28.00
CA ASN A 10 -6.09 4.38 28.05
C ASN A 10 -7.62 4.29 28.09
N VAL A 11 -8.23 4.81 29.15
CA VAL A 11 -9.68 4.87 29.30
C VAL A 11 -10.26 5.94 28.38
N ILE A 12 -11.26 5.56 27.60
CA ILE A 12 -11.99 6.46 26.71
C ILE A 12 -13.20 7.00 27.47
N SER A 13 -13.45 8.31 27.37
CA SER A 13 -14.56 8.94 28.13
C SER A 13 -15.93 8.40 27.70
N ASP A 14 -16.86 8.35 28.66
CA ASP A 14 -18.22 7.84 28.44
C ASP A 14 -18.97 8.61 27.33
N ASP A 15 -18.68 9.90 27.16
CA ASP A 15 -19.23 10.71 26.06
C ASP A 15 -18.79 10.19 24.69
N ILE A 16 -17.50 9.85 24.55
CA ILE A 16 -16.95 9.31 23.30
C ILE A 16 -17.50 7.90 23.06
N VAL A 17 -17.57 7.05 24.09
CA VAL A 17 -18.15 5.71 24.00
C VAL A 17 -19.63 5.80 23.58
N SER A 18 -20.39 6.69 24.20
CA SER A 18 -21.79 6.96 23.84
C SER A 18 -21.91 7.44 22.40
N LYS A 19 -21.03 8.33 21.94
CA LYS A 19 -20.98 8.78 20.55
C LYS A 19 -20.66 7.64 19.58
N ALA A 20 -19.70 6.80 19.91
CA ALA A 20 -19.32 5.63 19.12
C ALA A 20 -20.51 4.66 18.95
N ASN A 21 -21.24 4.39 20.03
CA ASN A 21 -22.46 3.58 19.99
C ASN A 21 -23.54 4.20 19.10
N ARG A 22 -23.79 5.51 19.21
CA ARG A 22 -24.73 6.22 18.32
C ARG A 22 -24.31 6.14 16.85
N THR A 23 -23.01 6.24 16.57
CA THR A 23 -22.47 6.12 15.20
C THR A 23 -22.72 4.72 14.62
N LYS A 24 -22.46 3.65 15.37
CA LYS A 24 -22.80 2.28 14.96
C LYS A 24 -24.30 2.15 14.66
N GLN A 25 -25.16 2.63 15.56
CA GLN A 25 -26.62 2.59 15.38
C GLN A 25 -27.10 3.37 14.14
N LYS A 26 -26.44 4.50 13.83
CA LYS A 26 -26.71 5.25 12.60
C LYS A 26 -26.43 4.42 11.34
N TYR A 27 -25.34 3.65 11.33
CA TYR A 27 -25.03 2.77 10.20
C TYR A 27 -25.97 1.57 10.10
N ILE A 28 -26.36 0.97 11.24
CA ILE A 28 -27.39 -0.07 11.27
C ILE A 28 -28.70 0.45 10.66
N LYS A 29 -29.15 1.63 11.09
CA LYS A 29 -30.37 2.25 10.55
C LYS A 29 -30.27 2.52 9.04
N LYS A 30 -29.07 2.80 8.52
CA LYS A 30 -28.85 3.13 7.11
C LYS A 30 -28.71 1.90 6.22
N PHE A 31 -28.04 0.84 6.69
CA PHE A 31 -27.60 -0.28 5.86
C PHE A 31 -28.18 -1.64 6.26
N GLY A 32 -28.89 -1.71 7.38
CA GLY A 32 -29.40 -2.95 7.98
C GLY A 32 -28.53 -3.45 9.13
N ASP A 33 -29.03 -4.48 9.81
CA ASP A 33 -28.26 -5.26 10.78
C ASP A 33 -28.20 -6.71 10.30
N ASP A 34 -27.00 -7.21 10.09
CA ASP A 34 -26.71 -8.59 9.69
C ASP A 34 -25.91 -9.33 10.77
N SER A 35 -25.90 -8.83 12.00
CA SER A 35 -25.13 -9.39 13.12
C SER A 35 -25.40 -10.87 13.36
N ASP A 36 -26.59 -11.36 13.05
CA ASP A 36 -27.00 -12.77 13.21
C ASP A 36 -26.82 -13.62 11.94
N VAL A 37 -26.56 -13.01 10.78
CA VAL A 37 -26.37 -13.71 9.51
C VAL A 37 -25.06 -14.51 9.51
N VAL A 38 -25.09 -15.71 8.93
CA VAL A 38 -23.91 -16.55 8.71
C VAL A 38 -23.65 -16.64 7.22
N TYR A 39 -22.61 -15.96 6.76
CA TYR A 39 -22.17 -16.00 5.36
C TYR A 39 -21.34 -17.25 5.11
N LYS A 40 -21.77 -18.10 4.18
CA LYS A 40 -20.98 -19.28 3.77
C LYS A 40 -19.79 -18.83 2.96
N LEU A 41 -18.62 -19.35 3.32
CA LEU A 41 -17.34 -19.00 2.71
C LEU A 41 -16.77 -20.22 1.98
N SER A 42 -16.28 -19.98 0.77
CA SER A 42 -15.48 -20.92 0.01
C SER A 42 -14.23 -20.23 -0.54
N VAL A 43 -13.40 -21.01 -1.23
CA VAL A 43 -12.12 -20.56 -1.76
C VAL A 43 -12.07 -20.78 -3.27
N GLU A 44 -11.47 -19.83 -3.97
CA GLU A 44 -11.14 -19.94 -5.39
C GLU A 44 -9.75 -19.38 -5.68
N ASP A 45 -9.09 -19.86 -6.73
CA ASP A 45 -7.79 -19.35 -7.14
C ASP A 45 -7.91 -17.94 -7.74
N ASN A 46 -7.10 -17.00 -7.26
CA ASN A 46 -7.05 -15.66 -7.83
C ASN A 46 -6.41 -15.70 -9.22
N GLN A 47 -7.13 -15.34 -10.27
CA GLN A 47 -6.67 -15.51 -11.66
C GLN A 47 -5.36 -14.76 -11.99
N VAL A 48 -5.08 -13.65 -11.31
CA VAL A 48 -3.87 -12.85 -11.54
C VAL A 48 -2.74 -13.23 -10.60
N LEU A 49 -3.05 -13.38 -9.30
CA LEU A 49 -2.04 -13.54 -8.26
C LEU A 49 -1.75 -15.01 -7.92
N TYR A 50 -2.63 -15.95 -8.20
CA TYR A 50 -2.39 -17.37 -7.91
C TYR A 50 -1.14 -17.91 -8.61
N PRO A 51 -0.93 -17.68 -9.93
CA PRO A 51 0.24 -18.23 -10.63
C PRO A 51 1.58 -17.71 -10.11
N LEU A 52 1.59 -16.53 -9.47
CA LEU A 52 2.81 -15.84 -9.04
C LEU A 52 3.03 -15.95 -7.52
N LEU A 53 1.95 -15.81 -6.75
CA LEU A 53 1.97 -15.61 -5.30
C LEU A 53 1.13 -16.68 -4.56
N GLY A 54 0.57 -17.67 -5.26
CA GLY A 54 -0.26 -18.72 -4.65
C GLY A 54 -1.54 -18.22 -3.96
N VAL A 55 -2.00 -17.01 -4.29
CA VAL A 55 -3.13 -16.36 -3.64
C VAL A 55 -4.44 -17.04 -3.99
N LYS A 56 -5.19 -17.42 -2.96
CA LYS A 56 -6.57 -17.91 -3.09
C LYS A 56 -7.55 -16.92 -2.46
N ASN A 57 -8.58 -16.51 -3.19
CA ASN A 57 -9.63 -15.61 -2.68
C ASN A 57 -10.58 -16.38 -1.75
N ILE A 58 -10.98 -15.76 -0.64
CA ILE A 58 -12.11 -16.20 0.18
C ILE A 58 -13.36 -15.45 -0.31
N VAL A 59 -14.35 -16.18 -0.80
CA VAL A 59 -15.57 -15.63 -1.40
C VAL A 59 -16.83 -16.10 -0.68
N THR A 60 -17.91 -15.33 -0.76
CA THR A 60 -19.22 -15.75 -0.26
C THR A 60 -19.91 -16.64 -1.29
N SER A 61 -19.92 -17.95 -1.02
CA SER A 61 -20.48 -18.95 -1.93
C SER A 61 -20.76 -20.27 -1.19
N GLU A 62 -21.66 -21.07 -1.75
CA GLU A 62 -22.01 -22.40 -1.28
C GLU A 62 -21.16 -23.51 -1.94
N THR A 63 -20.14 -23.16 -2.72
CA THR A 63 -19.23 -24.13 -3.36
C THR A 63 -18.41 -24.94 -2.35
N THR A 64 -17.86 -26.07 -2.81
CA THR A 64 -17.31 -27.13 -1.96
C THR A 64 -15.86 -26.90 -1.45
N GLU A 65 -15.03 -26.10 -2.12
CA GLU A 65 -13.63 -25.90 -1.67
C GLU A 65 -13.59 -25.00 -0.44
N LYS A 66 -13.22 -25.60 0.70
CA LYS A 66 -13.12 -24.91 1.99
C LYS A 66 -11.69 -24.44 2.24
N ILE A 67 -11.57 -23.43 3.10
CA ILE A 67 -10.28 -22.97 3.63
C ILE A 67 -9.57 -24.16 4.30
N SER A 68 -8.39 -24.53 3.80
CA SER A 68 -7.56 -25.55 4.42
C SER A 68 -7.08 -25.04 5.77
N LYS A 69 -7.25 -25.84 6.83
CA LYS A 69 -6.79 -25.46 8.17
C LYS A 69 -5.29 -25.64 8.35
N GLU A 70 -4.60 -26.22 7.37
CA GLU A 70 -3.18 -26.53 7.44
C GLU A 70 -2.35 -25.49 6.68
N LYS A 71 -1.32 -24.92 7.35
CA LYS A 71 -0.30 -24.02 6.77
C LYS A 71 -0.86 -22.85 5.94
N GLY A 72 -1.99 -22.27 6.36
CA GLY A 72 -2.58 -21.07 5.76
C GLY A 72 -2.35 -19.81 6.58
N ILE A 73 -2.42 -18.66 5.90
CA ILE A 73 -2.48 -17.33 6.51
C ILE A 73 -3.59 -16.52 5.85
N ILE A 74 -4.43 -15.85 6.64
CA ILE A 74 -5.48 -14.97 6.10
C ILE A 74 -4.92 -13.56 6.00
N ILE A 75 -5.05 -12.95 4.82
CA ILE A 75 -4.62 -11.59 4.54
C ILE A 75 -5.87 -10.72 4.39
N GLY A 76 -6.23 -10.03 5.46
CA GLY A 76 -7.36 -9.13 5.54
C GLY A 76 -7.05 -7.75 4.94
N ASN A 77 -7.87 -7.26 4.02
CA ASN A 77 -7.68 -5.94 3.45
C ASN A 77 -9.02 -5.27 3.08
N ILE A 78 -8.89 -4.05 2.56
CA ILE A 78 -9.95 -3.31 1.89
C ILE A 78 -9.37 -2.57 0.69
N ARG A 79 -10.21 -2.30 -0.30
CA ARG A 79 -9.87 -1.39 -1.40
C ARG A 79 -10.04 0.08 -0.98
N MET A 80 -8.99 0.68 -0.43
CA MET A 80 -8.83 2.15 -0.29
C MET A 80 -7.55 2.62 -1.01
N GLY A 81 -7.59 2.66 -2.35
CA GLY A 81 -6.42 2.91 -3.19
C GLY A 81 -5.54 1.67 -3.41
N PHE A 82 -4.40 1.84 -4.06
CA PHE A 82 -3.48 0.74 -4.40
C PHE A 82 -2.58 0.30 -3.24
N GLY A 83 -2.37 1.15 -2.24
CA GLY A 83 -1.41 0.94 -1.15
C GLY A 83 -1.66 -0.32 -0.33
N HIS A 84 -2.88 -0.49 0.19
CA HIS A 84 -3.24 -1.65 1.01
C HIS A 84 -3.13 -2.97 0.24
N TYR A 85 -3.53 -2.97 -1.03
CA TYR A 85 -3.37 -4.14 -1.90
C TYR A 85 -1.91 -4.44 -2.16
N ARG A 86 -1.08 -3.42 -2.42
CA ARG A 86 0.36 -3.59 -2.63
C ARG A 86 1.04 -4.22 -1.41
N ILE A 87 0.73 -3.75 -0.20
CA ILE A 87 1.24 -4.35 1.03
C ILE A 87 0.69 -5.77 1.21
N SER A 88 -0.58 -6.02 0.88
CA SER A 88 -1.18 -7.35 0.96
C SER A 88 -0.51 -8.35 0.00
N MET A 89 -0.17 -7.91 -1.21
CA MET A 89 0.62 -8.69 -2.17
C MET A 89 2.02 -8.97 -1.63
N ALA A 90 2.68 -8.00 -0.98
CA ALA A 90 3.97 -8.22 -0.34
C ALA A 90 3.90 -9.29 0.76
N ILE A 91 2.88 -9.25 1.62
CA ILE A 91 2.66 -10.29 2.63
C ILE A 91 2.36 -11.65 1.99
N ALA A 92 1.51 -11.68 0.95
CA ALA A 92 1.16 -12.91 0.24
C ALA A 92 2.38 -13.55 -0.41
N SER A 93 3.19 -12.74 -1.08
CA SER A 93 4.45 -13.12 -1.71
C SER A 93 5.44 -13.72 -0.69
N ALA A 94 5.68 -13.02 0.43
CA ALA A 94 6.53 -13.53 1.48
C ALA A 94 6.01 -14.86 2.04
N ALA A 95 4.72 -14.96 2.35
CA ALA A 95 4.09 -16.20 2.84
C ALA A 95 4.24 -17.35 1.84
N HIS A 96 3.99 -17.09 0.56
CA HIS A 96 4.12 -18.09 -0.50
C HIS A 96 5.55 -18.61 -0.62
N SER A 97 6.54 -17.72 -0.61
CA SER A 97 7.97 -18.10 -0.64
C SER A 97 8.39 -18.93 0.59
N MET A 98 7.65 -18.83 1.70
CA MET A 98 7.84 -19.61 2.93
C MET A 98 7.03 -20.92 2.93
N GLY A 99 6.35 -21.27 1.85
CA GLY A 99 5.52 -22.47 1.73
C GLY A 99 4.19 -22.39 2.52
N ILE A 100 3.70 -21.19 2.78
CA ILE A 100 2.42 -20.92 3.46
C ILE A 100 1.41 -20.46 2.42
N THR A 101 0.18 -20.99 2.47
CA THR A 101 -0.90 -20.59 1.54
C THR A 101 -1.51 -19.24 1.95
N PRO A 102 -1.41 -18.19 1.11
CA PRO A 102 -2.04 -16.91 1.40
C PRO A 102 -3.51 -16.90 0.94
N TYR A 103 -4.41 -16.74 1.91
CA TYR A 103 -5.84 -16.57 1.67
C TYR A 103 -6.23 -15.09 1.69
N TRP A 104 -6.72 -14.58 0.57
CA TRP A 104 -7.12 -13.18 0.41
C TRP A 104 -8.53 -12.95 0.95
N PHE A 105 -8.64 -12.06 1.94
CA PHE A 105 -9.90 -11.73 2.60
C PHE A 105 -10.18 -10.22 2.48
N ASP A 106 -10.83 -9.83 1.38
CA ASP A 106 -11.13 -8.43 1.09
C ASP A 106 -12.54 -8.06 1.56
N LEU A 107 -12.63 -7.23 2.60
CA LEU A 107 -13.92 -6.81 3.13
C LEU A 107 -14.72 -5.93 2.15
N HIS A 108 -14.07 -5.33 1.15
CA HIS A 108 -14.75 -4.56 0.11
C HIS A 108 -15.52 -5.48 -0.87
N ALA A 109 -15.08 -6.72 -1.04
CA ALA A 109 -15.72 -7.67 -1.95
C ALA A 109 -17.10 -8.14 -1.44
N TYR A 110 -17.32 -8.15 -0.13
CA TYR A 110 -18.58 -8.56 0.51
C TYR A 110 -19.64 -7.45 0.53
N SER A 111 -19.93 -6.88 -0.63
CA SER A 111 -20.81 -5.72 -0.81
C SER A 111 -22.27 -5.93 -0.36
N GLU A 112 -22.69 -7.18 -0.21
CA GLU A 112 -24.00 -7.60 0.28
C GLU A 112 -24.16 -7.39 1.79
N THR A 113 -23.06 -7.40 2.54
CA THR A 113 -23.02 -7.29 4.00
C THR A 113 -23.22 -5.85 4.47
N THR A 114 -23.65 -5.66 5.72
CA THR A 114 -23.71 -4.33 6.36
C THR A 114 -22.32 -3.71 6.42
N GLY A 115 -21.31 -4.49 6.81
CA GLY A 115 -19.91 -4.07 6.86
C GLY A 115 -19.39 -3.59 5.50
N GLY A 116 -19.60 -4.36 4.43
CA GLY A 116 -19.21 -4.00 3.07
C GLY A 116 -19.87 -2.70 2.58
N LYS A 117 -21.16 -2.49 2.90
CA LYS A 117 -21.88 -1.24 2.59
C LYS A 117 -21.31 -0.04 3.36
N VAL A 118 -20.95 -0.22 4.62
CA VAL A 118 -20.28 0.83 5.43
C VAL A 118 -18.93 1.18 4.82
N ILE A 119 -18.10 0.19 4.48
CA ILE A 119 -16.79 0.38 3.85
C ILE A 119 -16.93 1.15 2.53
N LYS A 120 -17.84 0.71 1.64
CA LYS A 120 -18.10 1.37 0.37
C LYS A 120 -18.48 2.84 0.58
N HIS A 121 -19.40 3.11 1.52
CA HIS A 121 -19.84 4.47 1.81
C HIS A 121 -18.72 5.38 2.35
N LEU A 122 -17.89 4.87 3.28
CA LEU A 122 -16.77 5.63 3.82
C LEU A 122 -15.71 5.90 2.73
N ASN A 123 -15.44 4.94 1.85
CA ASN A 123 -14.52 5.10 0.73
C ASN A 123 -15.01 6.13 -0.29
N GLU A 124 -16.31 6.14 -0.60
CA GLU A 124 -16.94 7.15 -1.46
C GLU A 124 -16.82 8.57 -0.86
N LEU A 125 -17.03 8.71 0.46
CA LEU A 125 -16.86 9.98 1.16
C LEU A 125 -15.40 10.46 1.15
N TYR A 126 -14.45 9.56 1.41
CA TYR A 126 -13.03 9.88 1.37
C TYR A 126 -12.59 10.31 -0.04
N SER A 127 -12.97 9.54 -1.06
CA SER A 127 -12.68 9.85 -2.46
C SER A 127 -13.28 11.19 -2.90
N MET A 128 -14.52 11.48 -2.47
CA MET A 128 -15.16 12.77 -2.72
C MET A 128 -14.38 13.91 -2.05
N GLY A 129 -14.04 13.77 -0.76
CA GLY A 129 -13.28 14.77 -0.02
C GLY A 129 -11.89 15.02 -0.61
N SER A 130 -11.18 13.97 -1.01
CA SER A 130 -9.88 14.10 -1.68
C SER A 130 -9.97 14.84 -3.02
N ARG A 131 -11.01 14.60 -3.82
CA ARG A 131 -11.20 15.37 -5.08
C ARG A 131 -11.53 16.84 -4.79
N TRP A 132 -12.35 17.10 -3.78
CA TRP A 132 -12.70 18.46 -3.40
C TRP A 132 -11.53 19.24 -2.81
N SER A 133 -10.64 18.59 -2.07
CA SER A 133 -9.45 19.24 -1.53
C SER A 133 -8.47 19.69 -2.62
N GLN A 134 -8.37 18.94 -3.71
CA GLN A 134 -7.58 19.34 -4.88
C GLN A 134 -8.21 20.50 -5.65
N LYS A 135 -9.54 20.55 -5.72
CA LYS A 135 -10.28 21.57 -6.49
C LYS A 135 -10.51 22.88 -5.72
N TYR A 136 -10.68 22.81 -4.39
CA TYR A 136 -11.14 23.93 -3.56
C TYR A 136 -10.14 24.21 -2.42
N PRO A 137 -9.23 25.19 -2.57
CA PRO A 137 -8.18 25.47 -1.58
C PRO A 137 -8.69 25.77 -0.17
N LEU A 138 -9.84 26.45 -0.04
CA LEU A 138 -10.45 26.76 1.25
C LEU A 138 -11.00 25.51 1.94
N PHE A 139 -11.65 24.60 1.19
CA PHE A 139 -12.08 23.31 1.73
C PHE A 139 -10.89 22.49 2.21
N ASN A 140 -9.80 22.49 1.44
CA ASN A 140 -8.57 21.82 1.83
C ASN A 140 -8.03 22.38 3.16
N LYS A 141 -7.82 23.70 3.21
CA LYS A 141 -7.22 24.39 4.36
C LYS A 141 -8.06 24.30 5.64
N PHE A 142 -9.39 24.38 5.54
CA PHE A 142 -10.25 24.47 6.74
C PHE A 142 -10.90 23.16 7.16
N TYR A 143 -10.99 22.15 6.27
CA TYR A 143 -11.69 20.91 6.57
C TYR A 143 -10.83 19.67 6.29
N TRP A 144 -10.37 19.48 5.05
CA TRP A 144 -9.71 18.24 4.65
C TRP A 144 -8.36 18.04 5.35
N GLU A 145 -7.52 19.06 5.33
CA GLU A 145 -6.19 18.98 5.93
C GLU A 145 -6.26 18.86 7.47
N PRO A 146 -7.05 19.67 8.21
CA PRO A 146 -7.26 19.47 9.65
C PRO A 146 -7.85 18.10 10.03
N LEU A 147 -8.74 17.54 9.21
CA LEU A 147 -9.27 16.19 9.45
C LEU A 147 -8.17 15.12 9.33
N ASN A 148 -7.33 15.22 8.29
CA ASN A 148 -6.26 14.26 8.04
C ASN A 148 -5.07 14.41 9.00
N SER A 149 -4.71 15.64 9.39
CA SER A 149 -3.56 15.89 10.27
C SER A 149 -3.89 15.72 11.76
N GLU A 150 -5.07 16.18 12.19
CA GLU A 150 -5.45 16.23 13.61
C GLU A 150 -6.66 15.34 13.93
N GLY A 151 -7.62 15.21 13.03
CA GLY A 151 -8.83 14.42 13.25
C GLY A 151 -8.54 12.92 13.40
N PHE A 152 -7.95 12.32 12.37
CA PHE A 152 -7.57 10.90 12.33
C PHE A 152 -6.49 10.53 13.33
N LYS A 153 -5.76 11.52 13.86
CA LYS A 153 -4.73 11.31 14.87
C LYS A 153 -5.29 10.96 16.24
N LYS A 154 -6.52 11.38 16.56
CA LYS A 154 -7.08 11.29 17.92
C LYS A 154 -7.52 9.88 18.28
N ILE A 155 -7.18 9.44 19.49
CA ILE A 155 -7.65 8.15 20.04
C ILE A 155 -9.18 8.07 20.15
N SER A 156 -9.84 9.23 20.29
CA SER A 156 -11.30 9.33 20.25
C SER A 156 -11.91 9.02 18.88
N TYR A 157 -11.18 9.30 17.80
CA TYR A 157 -11.56 8.87 16.46
C TYR A 157 -11.48 7.35 16.35
N ASN A 158 -10.35 6.77 16.78
CA ASN A 158 -10.15 5.33 16.78
C ASN A 158 -11.24 4.57 17.55
N ALA A 159 -11.65 5.08 18.72
CA ALA A 159 -12.74 4.48 19.50
C ALA A 159 -14.07 4.38 18.70
N MET A 160 -14.38 5.38 17.87
CA MET A 160 -15.55 5.34 17.00
C MET A 160 -15.39 4.28 15.91
N ASP A 161 -14.23 4.24 15.23
CA ASP A 161 -13.93 3.25 14.20
C ASP A 161 -13.99 1.82 14.74
N GLN A 162 -13.38 1.59 15.91
CA GLN A 162 -13.43 0.32 16.63
C GLN A 162 -14.88 -0.13 16.83
N LYS A 163 -15.77 0.76 17.29
CA LYS A 163 -17.19 0.41 17.51
C LYS A 163 -17.92 0.11 16.21
N VAL A 164 -17.63 0.83 15.13
CA VAL A 164 -18.24 0.62 13.81
C VAL A 164 -17.76 -0.70 13.19
N SER A 165 -16.50 -1.09 13.41
CA SER A 165 -15.93 -2.34 12.88
C SER A 165 -16.63 -3.61 13.38
N GLU A 166 -17.39 -3.53 14.48
CA GLU A 166 -18.27 -4.63 14.92
C GLU A 166 -19.27 -5.05 13.83
N LEU A 167 -19.70 -4.11 12.97
CA LEU A 167 -20.61 -4.37 11.84
C LEU A 167 -19.95 -5.15 10.71
N MET A 168 -18.63 -5.32 10.74
CA MET A 168 -17.87 -6.08 9.74
C MET A 168 -17.63 -7.53 10.18
N THR A 169 -18.01 -7.89 11.41
CA THR A 169 -17.77 -9.23 11.99
C THR A 169 -18.58 -10.40 11.39
N PRO A 170 -19.79 -10.22 10.80
CA PRO A 170 -20.60 -11.36 10.34
C PRO A 170 -19.88 -12.28 9.35
N VAL A 171 -19.12 -11.72 8.40
CA VAL A 171 -18.34 -12.49 7.41
C VAL A 171 -17.17 -13.25 8.02
N PHE A 172 -16.77 -12.96 9.26
CA PHE A 172 -15.70 -13.68 9.93
C PHE A 172 -16.18 -14.96 10.63
N LYS A 173 -17.50 -15.19 10.75
CA LYS A 173 -18.06 -16.29 11.56
C LYS A 173 -17.53 -17.67 11.14
N GLU A 174 -17.48 -17.95 9.84
CA GLU A 174 -16.99 -19.22 9.29
C GLU A 174 -15.45 -19.30 9.20
N LEU A 175 -14.72 -18.20 9.44
CA LEU A 175 -13.26 -18.22 9.35
C LEU A 175 -12.63 -19.05 10.48
N PRO A 176 -11.53 -19.80 10.19
CA PRO A 176 -10.82 -20.57 11.20
C PRO A 176 -10.12 -19.64 12.21
N LYS A 177 -10.69 -19.53 13.42
CA LYS A 177 -10.24 -18.57 14.46
C LYS A 177 -8.79 -18.73 14.95
N ASN A 178 -8.21 -19.91 14.73
CA ASN A 178 -6.82 -20.23 15.11
C ASN A 178 -5.82 -19.98 13.96
N MET A 179 -6.30 -19.74 12.74
CA MET A 179 -5.42 -19.39 11.63
C MET A 179 -4.88 -17.97 11.85
N PRO A 180 -3.58 -17.73 11.62
CA PRO A 180 -3.03 -16.37 11.68
C PRO A 180 -3.73 -15.44 10.70
N PHE A 181 -4.04 -14.24 11.16
CA PHE A 181 -4.69 -13.21 10.38
C PHE A 181 -3.80 -11.97 10.34
N VAL A 182 -3.40 -11.56 9.14
CA VAL A 182 -2.60 -10.36 8.89
C VAL A 182 -3.49 -9.36 8.18
N ALA A 183 -3.76 -8.22 8.80
CA ALA A 183 -4.57 -7.17 8.22
C ALA A 183 -3.68 -6.03 7.70
N THR A 184 -3.85 -5.62 6.45
CA THR A 184 -3.12 -4.48 5.84
C THR A 184 -3.90 -3.17 5.89
N HIS A 185 -5.00 -3.20 6.62
CA HIS A 185 -5.79 -2.05 7.02
C HIS A 185 -6.36 -2.31 8.43
N VAL A 186 -6.62 -1.23 9.16
CA VAL A 186 -7.08 -1.30 10.55
C VAL A 186 -8.47 -1.96 10.69
N TRP A 187 -9.42 -1.66 9.81
CA TRP A 187 -10.79 -2.19 9.87
C TRP A 187 -10.86 -3.73 9.86
N PRO A 188 -10.20 -4.45 8.93
CA PRO A 188 -10.14 -5.91 9.01
C PRO A 188 -9.43 -6.42 10.27
N ALA A 189 -8.42 -5.73 10.81
CA ALA A 189 -7.82 -6.11 12.09
C ALA A 189 -8.80 -5.99 13.26
N GLN A 190 -9.48 -4.85 13.37
CA GLN A 190 -10.47 -4.60 14.43
C GLN A 190 -11.64 -5.60 14.35
N ALA A 191 -12.16 -5.84 13.14
CA ALA A 191 -13.22 -6.80 12.89
C ALA A 191 -12.78 -8.24 13.23
N ALA A 192 -11.56 -8.64 12.87
CA ALA A 192 -11.00 -9.94 13.22
C ALA A 192 -10.92 -10.13 14.75
N VAL A 193 -10.46 -9.11 15.48
CA VAL A 193 -10.40 -9.11 16.94
C VAL A 193 -11.80 -9.23 17.54
N HIS A 194 -12.77 -8.42 17.07
CA HIS A 194 -14.15 -8.50 17.55
C HIS A 194 -14.79 -9.87 17.27
N ALA A 195 -14.46 -10.47 16.12
CA ALA A 195 -14.92 -11.79 15.71
C ALA A 195 -14.18 -12.95 16.41
N GLY A 196 -13.26 -12.67 17.34
CA GLY A 196 -12.60 -13.67 18.18
C GLY A 196 -11.45 -14.44 17.50
N VAL A 197 -10.87 -13.91 16.43
CA VAL A 197 -9.63 -14.45 15.84
C VAL A 197 -8.51 -14.32 16.87
N LYS A 198 -7.76 -15.42 17.10
CA LYS A 198 -6.82 -15.51 18.21
C LYS A 198 -5.50 -14.77 17.97
N ARG A 199 -5.05 -14.72 16.72
CA ARG A 199 -3.78 -14.13 16.32
C ARG A 199 -3.99 -13.17 15.17
N VAL A 200 -4.07 -11.88 15.51
CA VAL A 200 -4.25 -10.78 14.55
C VAL A 200 -3.00 -9.91 14.56
N VAL A 201 -2.42 -9.70 13.37
CA VAL A 201 -1.33 -8.76 13.12
C VAL A 201 -1.88 -7.64 12.25
N ASN A 202 -1.90 -6.42 12.77
CA ASN A 202 -2.27 -5.20 12.09
C ASN A 202 -1.02 -4.53 11.50
N VAL A 203 -0.93 -4.55 10.18
CA VAL A 203 0.18 -4.01 9.40
C VAL A 203 -0.10 -2.55 9.11
N ILE A 204 0.56 -1.66 9.84
CA ILE A 204 0.34 -0.22 9.70
C ILE A 204 1.03 0.27 8.41
N PRO A 205 0.28 0.79 7.43
CA PRO A 205 0.81 1.11 6.11
C PRO A 205 1.58 2.44 6.07
N ASP A 206 1.24 3.39 6.95
CA ASP A 206 1.76 4.75 6.93
C ASP A 206 2.90 4.96 7.92
N ASN A 207 3.79 5.91 7.61
CA ASN A 207 4.87 6.32 8.49
C ASN A 207 4.49 7.46 9.45
N TRP A 208 3.33 8.09 9.27
CA TRP A 208 2.80 9.12 10.16
C TRP A 208 1.94 8.48 11.28
N PRO A 209 2.36 8.57 12.55
CA PRO A 209 1.62 7.98 13.66
C PRO A 209 0.24 8.62 13.84
N MET A 210 -0.82 7.84 13.61
CA MET A 210 -2.22 8.26 13.77
C MET A 210 -3.03 7.18 14.47
N ALA A 211 -3.90 7.58 15.40
CA ALA A 211 -4.75 6.62 16.09
C ALA A 211 -5.70 5.87 15.14
N LEU A 212 -6.07 6.44 13.98
CA LEU A 212 -6.81 5.74 12.93
C LEU A 212 -6.25 4.34 12.65
N HIS A 213 -4.93 4.15 12.69
CA HIS A 213 -4.30 2.88 12.35
C HIS A 213 -4.26 1.84 13.49
N LEU A 214 -4.84 2.14 14.65
CA LEU A 214 -4.75 1.27 15.83
C LEU A 214 -5.88 0.24 15.90
N ALA A 215 -5.56 -0.99 16.25
CA ALA A 215 -6.52 -2.07 16.47
C ALA A 215 -6.26 -2.73 17.83
N GLU A 216 -6.95 -2.25 18.86
CA GLU A 216 -6.83 -2.76 20.23
C GLU A 216 -7.05 -4.29 20.27
N GLY A 217 -6.14 -5.00 20.91
CA GLY A 217 -6.14 -6.47 20.99
C GLY A 217 -5.38 -7.20 19.86
N SER A 218 -4.81 -6.47 18.91
CA SER A 218 -3.91 -7.02 17.88
C SER A 218 -2.43 -6.71 18.15
N ILE A 219 -1.54 -7.42 17.46
CA ILE A 219 -0.12 -7.04 17.33
C ILE A 219 -0.01 -6.06 16.19
N HIS A 220 0.84 -5.05 16.30
CA HIS A 220 1.04 -4.03 15.27
C HIS A 220 2.45 -4.13 14.74
N THR A 221 2.59 -3.96 13.43
CA THR A 221 3.90 -3.81 12.79
C THR A 221 3.99 -2.44 12.14
N VAL A 222 5.20 -1.88 12.13
CA VAL A 222 5.52 -0.63 11.46
C VAL A 222 6.78 -0.79 10.62
N GLN A 223 6.96 0.10 9.64
CA GLN A 223 8.04 0.00 8.67
C GLN A 223 9.30 0.78 9.05
N THR A 224 9.22 1.66 10.06
CA THR A 224 10.35 2.53 10.42
C THR A 224 10.50 2.77 11.92
N PRO A 225 11.75 3.09 12.37
CA PRO A 225 12.01 3.46 13.76
C PRO A 225 11.23 4.69 14.23
N SER A 226 11.05 5.69 13.36
CA SER A 226 10.28 6.90 13.69
C SER A 226 8.82 6.58 13.97
N SER A 227 8.21 5.72 13.15
CA SER A 227 6.84 5.26 13.37
C SER A 227 6.75 4.39 14.62
N PHE A 228 7.74 3.52 14.87
CA PHE A 228 7.79 2.72 16.09
C PHE A 228 7.73 3.60 17.34
N ILE A 229 8.61 4.60 17.46
CA ILE A 229 8.61 5.50 18.62
C ILE A 229 7.31 6.29 18.70
N GLY A 230 6.79 6.76 17.56
CA GLY A 230 5.55 7.52 17.51
C GLY A 230 4.32 6.73 17.96
N TYR A 231 4.16 5.49 17.51
CA TYR A 231 3.08 4.60 17.97
C TYR A 231 3.31 4.10 19.39
N LYS A 232 4.57 3.79 19.76
CA LYS A 232 4.92 3.35 21.12
C LYS A 232 4.49 4.38 22.16
N THR A 233 4.65 5.66 21.85
CA THR A 233 4.30 6.79 22.74
C THR A 233 2.88 7.32 22.53
N LEU A 234 2.12 6.78 21.56
CA LEU A 234 0.83 7.31 21.11
C LEU A 234 0.90 8.83 20.88
N ARG A 235 1.97 9.28 20.22
CA ARG A 235 2.37 10.68 20.11
C ARG A 235 1.21 11.56 19.64
N GLU A 236 0.84 12.53 20.48
CA GLU A 236 -0.18 13.56 20.23
C GLU A 236 -1.62 13.01 20.03
N MET A 237 -1.84 11.70 20.17
CA MET A 237 -3.15 11.06 19.95
C MET A 237 -4.17 11.36 21.07
N GLY A 238 -3.68 11.76 22.26
CA GLY A 238 -4.50 12.19 23.40
C GLY A 238 -4.79 13.70 23.42
N GLY A 239 -4.31 14.46 22.42
CA GLY A 239 -4.36 15.92 22.44
C GLY A 239 -3.57 16.49 23.62
N LYS A 240 -4.27 17.09 24.59
CA LYS A 240 -3.64 17.64 25.81
C LYS A 240 -3.39 16.58 26.89
N VAL A 241 -3.98 15.39 26.76
CA VAL A 241 -3.84 14.31 27.73
C VAL A 241 -2.67 13.42 27.31
N LEU A 242 -1.75 13.19 28.24
CA LEU A 242 -0.68 12.22 28.07
C LEU A 242 -1.26 10.80 28.15
N LEU A 243 -1.04 10.00 27.13
CA LEU A 243 -1.51 8.63 27.05
C LEU A 243 -0.48 7.65 27.59
N ASN A 244 -0.95 6.54 28.15
CA ASN A 244 -0.14 5.36 28.44
C ASN A 244 0.47 4.83 27.15
N PRO A 245 1.75 4.46 27.16
CA PRO A 245 2.41 3.91 25.99
C PRO A 245 1.81 2.57 25.59
N MET A 246 1.93 2.24 24.30
CA MET A 246 1.51 0.96 23.79
C MET A 246 2.32 -0.19 24.44
N PRO A 247 1.73 -1.35 24.78
CA PRO A 247 2.45 -2.48 25.38
C PRO A 247 3.63 -2.99 24.53
N SER A 248 4.66 -3.53 25.18
CA SER A 248 5.91 -3.99 24.50
C SER A 248 5.72 -5.21 23.60
N ASP A 249 4.72 -6.04 23.88
CA ASP A 249 4.38 -7.24 23.11
C ASP A 249 3.38 -6.97 21.97
N GLN A 250 2.99 -5.71 21.76
CA GLN A 250 1.96 -5.33 20.80
C GLN A 250 2.44 -4.45 19.65
N LEU A 251 3.71 -4.02 19.61
CA LEU A 251 4.26 -3.19 18.55
C LEU A 251 5.67 -3.63 18.16
N PHE A 252 5.92 -3.82 16.87
CA PHE A 252 7.21 -4.26 16.35
C PHE A 252 7.62 -3.41 15.13
N ASP A 253 8.86 -2.92 15.15
CA ASP A 253 9.52 -2.41 13.95
C ASP A 253 10.05 -3.60 13.15
N VAL A 254 9.52 -3.78 11.95
CA VAL A 254 9.87 -4.91 11.09
C VAL A 254 10.61 -4.46 9.83
N GLY A 255 10.67 -3.17 9.53
CA GLY A 255 11.17 -2.66 8.26
C GLY A 255 10.11 -2.67 7.15
N HIS A 256 10.54 -2.36 5.93
CA HIS A 256 9.69 -2.08 4.78
C HIS A 256 8.94 -3.34 4.29
N TYR A 257 7.66 -3.22 3.94
CA TYR A 257 6.82 -4.31 3.46
C TYR A 257 7.01 -4.54 1.96
N ILE A 258 8.02 -5.34 1.59
CA ILE A 258 8.38 -5.61 0.20
C ILE A 258 8.16 -7.10 -0.11
N ASP A 259 7.68 -7.39 -1.31
CA ASP A 259 7.49 -8.75 -1.81
C ASP A 259 8.82 -9.52 -1.96
N HIS A 260 8.73 -10.85 -1.91
CA HIS A 260 9.84 -11.77 -2.11
C HIS A 260 10.55 -11.51 -3.43
N GLU A 261 9.80 -11.28 -4.51
CA GLU A 261 10.32 -11.17 -5.86
C GLU A 261 11.31 -10.01 -5.98
N LEU A 262 11.04 -8.88 -5.31
CA LEU A 262 11.99 -7.78 -5.20
C LEU A 262 13.10 -8.09 -4.19
N VAL A 263 12.78 -8.50 -2.95
CA VAL A 263 13.77 -8.66 -1.87
C VAL A 263 14.85 -9.68 -2.24
N ALA A 264 14.47 -10.85 -2.75
CA ALA A 264 15.40 -11.92 -3.11
C ALA A 264 16.31 -11.54 -4.29
N ASN A 265 15.95 -10.52 -5.06
CA ASN A 265 16.67 -10.10 -6.26
C ASN A 265 17.36 -8.74 -6.12
N ILE A 266 17.32 -8.08 -4.95
CA ILE A 266 17.90 -6.74 -4.75
C ILE A 266 19.32 -6.63 -5.30
N ASP A 267 20.21 -7.54 -4.89
CA ASP A 267 21.62 -7.48 -5.26
C ASP A 267 21.81 -7.67 -6.77
N ALA A 268 21.06 -8.61 -7.39
CA ALA A 268 21.10 -8.87 -8.82
C ALA A 268 20.50 -7.72 -9.64
N ASP A 269 19.37 -7.16 -9.21
CA ASP A 269 18.71 -6.03 -9.87
C ASP A 269 19.60 -4.77 -9.77
N CYS A 270 20.22 -4.49 -8.63
CA CYS A 270 21.19 -3.40 -8.48
C CYS A 270 22.44 -3.62 -9.34
N ALA A 271 22.97 -4.84 -9.42
CA ALA A 271 24.09 -5.15 -10.31
C ALA A 271 23.74 -4.90 -11.79
N ARG A 272 22.52 -5.26 -12.22
CA ARG A 272 22.01 -4.95 -13.57
C ARG A 272 21.95 -3.44 -13.84
N ARG A 273 21.45 -2.65 -12.88
CA ARG A 273 21.40 -1.17 -12.98
C ARG A 273 22.80 -0.58 -13.12
N LEU A 274 23.72 -1.01 -12.27
CA LEU A 274 25.12 -0.57 -12.30
C LEU A 274 25.81 -0.94 -13.62
N ASN A 275 25.55 -2.14 -14.14
CA ASN A 275 26.07 -2.56 -15.44
C ASN A 275 25.54 -1.67 -16.58
N ARG A 276 24.24 -1.32 -16.58
CA ARG A 276 23.69 -0.38 -17.57
C ARG A 276 24.34 1.00 -17.49
N ILE A 277 24.55 1.51 -16.28
CA ILE A 277 25.22 2.81 -16.04
C ILE A 277 26.65 2.78 -16.59
N GLN A 278 27.45 1.78 -16.21
CA GLN A 278 28.85 1.64 -16.61
C GLN A 278 29.02 1.50 -18.12
N ASN A 279 28.14 0.74 -18.77
CA ASN A 279 28.17 0.49 -20.21
C ASN A 279 27.41 1.54 -21.03
N LYS A 280 26.93 2.63 -20.40
CA LYS A 280 26.17 3.71 -21.05
C LYS A 280 24.99 3.20 -21.88
N LYS A 281 24.33 2.14 -21.40
CA LYS A 281 23.12 1.59 -22.01
C LYS A 281 21.93 2.52 -21.76
N THR A 282 20.87 2.32 -22.54
CA THR A 282 19.59 3.03 -22.37
C THR A 282 19.09 2.89 -20.94
N LYS A 283 18.93 4.02 -20.24
CA LYS A 283 18.39 4.08 -18.88
C LYS A 283 16.87 3.94 -18.90
N ARG A 284 16.30 3.27 -17.91
CA ARG A 284 14.88 2.94 -17.84
C ARG A 284 14.20 3.75 -16.75
N VAL A 285 13.28 4.62 -17.14
CA VAL A 285 12.48 5.44 -16.21
C VAL A 285 11.08 4.84 -16.12
N LEU A 286 10.65 4.47 -14.91
CA LEU A 286 9.31 3.99 -14.63
C LEU A 286 8.49 5.10 -13.97
N LEU A 287 7.42 5.53 -14.65
CA LEU A 287 6.39 6.42 -14.12
C LEU A 287 5.22 5.58 -13.63
N THR A 288 4.86 5.69 -12.35
CA THR A 288 3.68 5.00 -11.80
C THR A 288 2.64 6.00 -11.33
N VAL A 289 1.47 5.99 -11.96
CA VAL A 289 0.31 6.74 -11.46
C VAL A 289 -0.22 6.02 -10.22
N GLY A 290 -0.32 6.73 -9.10
CA GLY A 290 -0.96 6.18 -7.89
C GLY A 290 -2.48 6.00 -8.07
N GLY A 291 -3.11 5.18 -7.24
CA GLY A 291 -4.55 4.85 -7.34
C GLY A 291 -5.54 6.02 -7.13
N ALA A 292 -5.05 7.23 -6.92
CA ALA A 292 -5.86 8.45 -6.91
C ALA A 292 -5.92 9.13 -8.29
N GLY A 293 -5.15 8.67 -9.28
CA GLY A 293 -5.07 9.27 -10.61
C GLY A 293 -4.61 10.74 -10.64
N ALA A 294 -4.03 11.22 -9.54
CA ALA A 294 -3.61 12.60 -9.38
C ALA A 294 -2.25 12.86 -10.05
N GLN A 295 -1.89 14.14 -10.18
CA GLN A 295 -0.56 14.59 -10.62
C GLN A 295 -0.26 14.36 -12.11
N LYS A 296 -1.31 14.38 -12.93
CA LYS A 296 -1.20 14.26 -14.38
C LYS A 296 -0.28 15.33 -14.98
N GLU A 297 -0.36 16.57 -14.50
CA GLU A 297 0.35 17.72 -15.05
C GLU A 297 1.88 17.55 -14.91
N ILE A 298 2.36 17.12 -13.75
CA ILE A 298 3.79 16.88 -13.54
C ILE A 298 4.28 15.68 -14.37
N PHE A 299 3.47 14.65 -14.57
CA PHE A 299 3.81 13.53 -15.45
C PHE A 299 3.92 13.98 -16.90
N ALA A 300 3.01 14.82 -17.39
CA ALA A 300 3.10 15.36 -18.74
C ALA A 300 4.41 16.14 -18.95
N GLU A 301 4.78 17.00 -18.00
CA GLU A 301 6.03 17.77 -18.09
C GLU A 301 7.28 16.88 -18.05
N ILE A 302 7.29 15.83 -17.22
CA ILE A 302 8.37 14.83 -17.20
C ILE A 302 8.46 14.12 -18.55
N ILE A 303 7.34 13.61 -19.09
CA ILE A 303 7.33 12.89 -20.36
C ILE A 303 7.85 13.79 -21.48
N LYS A 304 7.36 15.03 -21.61
CA LYS A 304 7.83 16.01 -22.61
C LYS A 304 9.34 16.22 -22.52
N SER A 305 9.87 16.36 -21.30
CA SER A 305 11.32 16.53 -21.09
C SER A 305 12.16 15.32 -21.53
N LEU A 306 11.58 14.11 -21.48
CA LEU A 306 12.24 12.87 -21.84
C LEU A 306 12.15 12.54 -23.34
N LEU A 307 11.17 13.08 -24.09
CA LEU A 307 11.00 12.79 -25.52
C LEU A 307 12.30 12.94 -26.34
N PRO A 308 13.11 14.01 -26.18
CA PRO A 308 14.38 14.12 -26.92
C PRO A 308 15.39 13.02 -26.57
N LYS A 309 15.46 12.60 -25.30
CA LYS A 309 16.36 11.53 -24.84
C LYS A 309 15.87 10.16 -25.31
N ILE A 310 14.56 9.96 -25.38
CA ILE A 310 13.93 8.75 -25.93
C ILE A 310 14.23 8.59 -27.42
N ALA A 311 14.11 9.69 -28.19
CA ALA A 311 14.43 9.71 -29.62
C ALA A 311 15.90 9.36 -29.92
N LYS A 312 16.82 9.69 -28.99
CA LYS A 312 18.25 9.33 -29.05
C LYS A 312 18.57 7.95 -28.48
N HIS A 313 17.57 7.21 -27.99
CA HIS A 313 17.73 5.93 -27.30
C HIS A 313 18.58 6.01 -26.01
N GLU A 314 18.71 7.18 -25.41
CA GLU A 314 19.38 7.36 -24.11
C GLU A 314 18.46 6.91 -22.95
N VAL A 315 17.14 7.05 -23.14
CA VAL A 315 16.11 6.69 -22.17
C VAL A 315 15.04 5.81 -22.81
N ALA A 316 14.57 4.81 -22.08
CA ALA A 316 13.33 4.11 -22.32
C ALA A 316 12.35 4.45 -21.20
N LEU A 317 11.09 4.68 -21.56
CA LEU A 317 10.06 5.15 -20.65
C LEU A 317 8.99 4.07 -20.45
N LEU A 318 8.77 3.69 -19.20
CA LEU A 318 7.71 2.76 -18.80
C LEU A 318 6.63 3.57 -18.07
N ILE A 319 5.39 3.56 -18.56
CA ILE A 319 4.29 4.34 -17.98
C ILE A 319 3.22 3.38 -17.49
N ASN A 320 3.06 3.23 -16.18
CA ASN A 320 1.98 2.44 -15.61
C ASN A 320 0.88 3.37 -15.08
N VAL A 321 -0.29 3.34 -15.71
CA VAL A 321 -1.47 4.13 -15.31
C VAL A 321 -2.44 3.37 -14.40
N GLY A 322 -2.09 2.15 -13.98
CA GLY A 322 -2.94 1.29 -13.18
C GLY A 322 -4.24 0.93 -13.91
N ASP A 323 -5.37 1.05 -13.21
CA ASP A 323 -6.73 0.87 -13.76
C ASP A 323 -7.39 2.19 -14.20
N HIS A 324 -6.59 3.26 -14.39
CA HIS A 324 -7.08 4.60 -14.75
C HIS A 324 -6.87 4.95 -16.22
N MET A 325 -7.70 4.39 -17.11
CA MET A 325 -7.64 4.72 -18.55
C MET A 325 -7.78 6.23 -18.83
N SER A 326 -8.60 6.93 -18.04
CA SER A 326 -8.78 8.39 -18.18
C SER A 326 -7.48 9.19 -17.97
N VAL A 327 -6.53 8.67 -17.17
CA VAL A 327 -5.21 9.29 -17.00
C VAL A 327 -4.39 9.11 -18.27
N TRP A 328 -4.39 7.91 -18.86
CA TRP A 328 -3.74 7.66 -20.14
C TRP A 328 -4.30 8.54 -21.26
N GLU A 329 -5.62 8.57 -21.42
CA GLU A 329 -6.30 9.41 -22.41
C GLU A 329 -5.96 10.88 -22.22
N GLY A 330 -5.95 11.34 -20.97
CA GLY A 330 -5.53 12.68 -20.64
C GLY A 330 -4.08 12.97 -21.03
N LEU A 331 -3.14 12.05 -20.76
CA LEU A 331 -1.73 12.22 -21.13
C LEU A 331 -1.59 12.30 -22.65
N CYS A 332 -2.32 11.47 -23.41
CA CYS A 332 -2.35 11.53 -24.86
C CYS A 332 -3.01 12.79 -25.42
N GLN A 333 -3.88 13.47 -24.68
CA GLN A 333 -4.43 14.78 -25.09
C GLN A 333 -3.38 15.88 -24.95
N GLU A 334 -2.56 15.83 -23.90
CA GLU A 334 -1.50 16.81 -23.66
C GLU A 334 -0.22 16.54 -24.47
N ILE A 335 0.01 15.27 -24.82
CA ILE A 335 1.18 14.78 -25.56
C ILE A 335 0.67 13.81 -26.65
N PRO A 336 0.17 14.33 -27.78
CA PRO A 336 -0.38 13.51 -28.86
C PRO A 336 0.57 12.43 -29.38
N GLU A 337 1.89 12.68 -29.31
CA GLU A 337 2.95 11.76 -29.72
C GLU A 337 2.92 10.43 -28.96
N LEU A 338 2.36 10.38 -27.74
CA LEU A 338 2.22 9.14 -26.99
C LEU A 338 1.39 8.08 -27.72
N LYS A 339 0.40 8.51 -28.53
CA LYS A 339 -0.45 7.58 -29.28
C LYS A 339 0.32 6.84 -30.37
N THR A 340 1.35 7.45 -30.92
CA THR A 340 2.13 6.90 -32.05
C THR A 340 3.45 6.29 -31.60
N LEU A 341 4.06 6.83 -30.54
CA LEU A 341 5.37 6.41 -30.04
C LEU A 341 5.31 5.31 -28.98
N SER A 342 4.15 5.10 -28.33
CA SER A 342 4.04 4.10 -27.28
C SER A 342 3.63 2.73 -27.82
N GLU A 343 4.38 1.71 -27.45
CA GLU A 343 3.85 0.35 -27.42
C GLU A 343 2.92 0.22 -26.21
N THR A 344 1.77 -0.43 -26.38
CA THR A 344 0.78 -0.61 -25.31
C THR A 344 0.69 -2.07 -24.86
N TYR A 345 0.45 -2.23 -23.56
CA TYR A 345 0.26 -3.48 -22.83
C TYR A 345 -1.06 -3.39 -22.07
N PHE A 346 -2.14 -3.16 -22.80
CA PHE A 346 -3.45 -2.82 -22.23
C PHE A 346 -4.31 -4.07 -22.12
N ASP A 347 -4.79 -4.36 -20.91
CA ASP A 347 -5.64 -5.52 -20.60
C ASP A 347 -5.06 -6.89 -21.01
N ASP A 348 -3.75 -6.97 -21.24
CA ASP A 348 -3.03 -8.19 -21.57
C ASP A 348 -2.00 -8.50 -20.48
N TRP A 349 -2.42 -9.31 -19.52
CA TRP A 349 -1.58 -9.66 -18.38
C TRP A 349 -0.39 -10.52 -18.79
N ASN A 350 -0.59 -11.50 -19.68
CA ASN A 350 0.47 -12.38 -20.13
C ASN A 350 1.54 -11.61 -20.90
N LYS A 351 1.15 -10.69 -21.80
CA LYS A 351 2.10 -9.81 -22.50
C LYS A 351 2.89 -8.94 -21.51
N THR A 352 2.23 -8.45 -20.45
CA THR A 352 2.91 -7.68 -19.39
C THR A 352 3.92 -8.53 -18.62
N LEU A 353 3.57 -9.77 -18.27
CA LEU A 353 4.47 -10.73 -17.60
C LEU A 353 5.69 -11.03 -18.46
N THR A 354 5.48 -11.46 -19.70
CA THR A 354 6.55 -11.76 -20.66
C THR A 354 7.47 -10.57 -20.85
N PHE A 355 6.90 -9.37 -21.06
CA PHE A 355 7.70 -8.16 -21.20
C PHE A 355 8.54 -7.88 -19.95
N ALA A 356 7.95 -7.96 -18.75
CA ALA A 356 8.67 -7.67 -17.51
C ALA A 356 9.83 -8.67 -17.26
N GLU A 357 9.64 -9.94 -17.62
CA GLU A 357 10.67 -10.98 -17.54
C GLU A 357 11.79 -10.75 -18.55
N GLU A 358 11.46 -10.57 -19.83
CA GLU A 358 12.43 -10.30 -20.90
C GLU A 358 13.24 -9.03 -20.64
N LEU A 359 12.60 -8.00 -20.07
CA LEU A 359 13.21 -6.72 -19.78
C LEU A 359 14.33 -6.81 -18.73
N LEU A 360 14.42 -7.88 -17.95
CA LEU A 360 15.53 -8.07 -17.00
C LEU A 360 16.89 -8.08 -17.72
N ASP A 361 16.97 -8.73 -18.87
CA ASP A 361 18.23 -8.99 -19.58
C ASP A 361 18.32 -8.36 -20.98
N SER A 362 17.20 -7.93 -21.56
CA SER A 362 17.16 -7.32 -22.90
C SER A 362 17.33 -5.78 -22.87
N ASP A 363 17.88 -5.21 -23.93
CA ASP A 363 17.85 -3.76 -24.13
C ASP A 363 16.45 -3.32 -24.58
N VAL A 364 16.00 -2.15 -24.12
CA VAL A 364 14.66 -1.61 -24.41
C VAL A 364 14.78 -0.19 -24.91
N LYS A 365 13.86 0.24 -25.78
CA LYS A 365 13.84 1.57 -26.39
C LYS A 365 12.40 2.06 -26.54
N GLY A 366 12.22 3.37 -26.57
CA GLY A 366 10.91 3.96 -26.81
C GLY A 366 10.07 4.07 -25.54
N ILE A 367 8.74 4.07 -25.73
CA ILE A 367 7.76 4.27 -24.67
C ILE A 367 6.89 3.01 -24.59
N HIS A 368 6.71 2.48 -23.39
CA HIS A 368 5.89 1.31 -23.11
C HIS A 368 4.85 1.69 -22.06
N SER A 369 3.57 1.54 -22.40
CA SER A 369 2.46 1.98 -21.54
C SER A 369 1.61 0.80 -21.09
N PHE A 370 1.32 0.77 -19.80
CA PHE A 370 0.66 -0.34 -19.10
C PHE A 370 -0.65 0.16 -18.48
N TYR A 371 -1.72 -0.58 -18.77
CA TYR A 371 -3.05 -0.39 -18.19
C TYR A 371 -3.68 -1.76 -18.04
N ASN A 372 -4.40 -1.97 -16.94
CA ASN A 372 -5.24 -3.15 -16.82
C ASN A 372 -6.50 -2.81 -16.01
N LYS A 373 -7.67 -3.23 -16.51
CA LYS A 373 -8.94 -3.10 -15.79
C LYS A 373 -8.98 -3.99 -14.54
N ASP A 374 -8.23 -5.10 -14.55
CA ASP A 374 -8.05 -5.92 -13.35
C ASP A 374 -7.11 -5.20 -12.39
N ILE A 375 -7.61 -4.94 -11.19
CA ILE A 375 -6.90 -4.18 -10.17
C ILE A 375 -5.63 -4.88 -9.68
N PHE A 376 -5.61 -6.21 -9.63
CA PHE A 376 -4.43 -6.94 -9.20
C PHE A 376 -3.32 -6.79 -10.23
N ALA A 377 -3.65 -6.93 -11.53
CA ALA A 377 -2.70 -6.75 -12.62
C ALA A 377 -2.21 -5.30 -12.71
N ALA A 378 -3.12 -4.34 -12.54
CA ALA A 378 -2.82 -2.91 -12.50
C ALA A 378 -1.80 -2.56 -11.41
N VAL A 379 -2.00 -3.06 -10.19
CA VAL A 379 -1.11 -2.77 -9.06
C VAL A 379 0.22 -3.53 -9.20
N TYR A 380 0.18 -4.82 -9.52
CA TYR A 380 1.34 -5.71 -9.47
C TYR A 380 2.29 -5.52 -10.66
N SER A 381 1.80 -5.06 -11.81
CA SER A 381 2.66 -4.67 -12.94
C SER A 381 3.76 -3.69 -12.55
N SER A 382 3.49 -2.75 -11.63
CA SER A 382 4.54 -1.86 -11.10
C SER A 382 5.67 -2.64 -10.41
N ASN A 383 5.36 -3.65 -9.59
CA ASN A 383 6.37 -4.44 -8.85
C ASN A 383 7.25 -5.23 -9.81
N LEU A 384 6.65 -5.85 -10.82
CA LEU A 384 7.38 -6.58 -11.84
C LEU A 384 8.33 -5.67 -12.63
N LEU A 385 7.83 -4.51 -13.08
CA LEU A 385 8.62 -3.55 -13.86
C LEU A 385 9.76 -2.92 -13.03
N MET A 386 9.54 -2.71 -11.72
CA MET A 386 10.54 -2.11 -10.81
C MET A 386 11.88 -2.86 -10.81
N ARG A 387 11.88 -4.19 -10.92
CA ARG A 387 13.10 -5.02 -10.97
C ARG A 387 14.06 -4.61 -12.07
N SER A 388 13.50 -4.16 -13.20
CA SER A 388 14.24 -3.81 -14.39
C SER A 388 14.50 -2.30 -14.54
N ALA A 389 13.75 -1.46 -13.82
CA ALA A 389 13.81 0.00 -13.91
C ALA A 389 15.07 0.56 -13.24
N ASP A 390 15.67 1.60 -13.81
CA ASP A 390 16.82 2.30 -13.23
C ASP A 390 16.38 3.43 -12.29
N VAL A 391 15.24 4.06 -12.58
CA VAL A 391 14.61 5.10 -11.74
C VAL A 391 13.11 4.89 -11.69
N LEU A 392 12.55 4.84 -10.48
CA LEU A 392 11.11 4.96 -10.25
C LEU A 392 10.77 6.42 -9.93
N VAL A 393 9.88 7.03 -10.71
CA VAL A 393 9.32 8.35 -10.40
C VAL A 393 7.97 8.16 -9.74
N THR A 394 7.85 8.61 -8.50
CA THR A 394 6.65 8.36 -7.70
C THR A 394 6.48 9.39 -6.59
N LYS A 395 5.25 9.53 -6.11
CA LYS A 395 4.96 10.27 -4.89
C LYS A 395 5.49 9.50 -3.68
N PRO A 396 5.85 10.19 -2.57
CA PRO A 396 6.48 9.57 -1.41
C PRO A 396 5.51 8.80 -0.49
N SER A 397 4.65 7.97 -1.09
CA SER A 397 3.64 7.17 -0.39
C SER A 397 4.12 5.72 -0.24
N GLU A 398 3.32 4.71 -0.56
CA GLU A 398 3.69 3.31 -0.32
C GLU A 398 4.89 2.84 -1.15
N LEU A 399 5.10 3.44 -2.33
CA LEU A 399 6.27 3.15 -3.17
C LEU A 399 7.56 3.77 -2.64
N ALA A 400 7.50 4.66 -1.63
CA ALA A 400 8.70 5.23 -1.02
C ALA A 400 9.57 4.20 -0.31
N PHE A 401 9.02 3.02 0.01
CA PHE A 401 9.71 1.97 0.75
C PHE A 401 10.42 0.95 -0.15
N TYR A 402 10.17 0.98 -1.46
CA TYR A 402 10.61 -0.05 -2.40
C TYR A 402 12.10 0.06 -2.75
N PRO A 403 12.85 -1.06 -2.85
CA PRO A 403 14.29 -1.09 -3.06
C PRO A 403 14.68 -0.85 -4.54
N VAL A 404 14.26 0.29 -5.07
CA VAL A 404 14.60 0.79 -6.41
C VAL A 404 15.06 2.24 -6.25
N PRO A 405 16.02 2.75 -7.05
CA PRO A 405 16.35 4.17 -7.02
C PRO A 405 15.11 5.01 -7.34
N LYS A 406 14.78 5.98 -6.48
CA LYS A 406 13.53 6.74 -6.57
C LYS A 406 13.75 8.23 -6.75
N LEU A 407 13.04 8.84 -7.71
CA LEU A 407 12.80 10.28 -7.77
C LEU A 407 11.47 10.58 -7.06
N MET A 408 11.55 11.23 -5.90
CA MET A 408 10.38 11.64 -5.13
C MET A 408 9.80 12.94 -5.68
N ILE A 409 8.62 12.85 -6.29
CA ILE A 409 7.87 14.04 -6.71
C ILE A 409 7.00 14.56 -5.56
N LYS A 410 6.46 15.77 -5.73
CA LYS A 410 5.55 16.40 -4.78
C LYS A 410 4.50 15.42 -4.22
N ARG A 411 4.30 15.41 -2.91
CA ARG A 411 3.23 14.65 -2.27
C ARG A 411 1.82 15.20 -2.54
N VAL A 412 0.82 14.35 -2.36
CA VAL A 412 -0.60 14.73 -2.37
C VAL A 412 -1.08 14.96 -0.94
N GLY A 413 -0.71 14.06 -0.02
CA GLY A 413 -1.05 14.14 1.40
C GLY A 413 0.13 14.65 2.24
N GLY A 414 -0.12 15.46 3.26
CA GLY A 414 0.94 15.98 4.14
C GLY A 414 1.72 14.88 4.87
N HIS A 415 1.05 13.79 5.23
CA HIS A 415 1.65 12.62 5.89
C HIS A 415 2.69 11.90 5.02
N GLU A 416 2.59 11.98 3.69
CA GLU A 416 3.52 11.32 2.76
C GLU A 416 4.93 11.94 2.81
N ALA A 417 5.12 13.12 3.41
CA ALA A 417 6.44 13.73 3.60
C ALA A 417 7.42 12.77 4.32
N TRP A 418 6.91 11.95 5.23
CA TRP A 418 7.71 10.99 5.98
C TRP A 418 8.22 9.82 5.13
N GLY A 419 7.54 9.51 4.02
CA GLY A 419 8.06 8.56 3.04
C GLY A 419 9.26 9.13 2.29
N ALA A 420 9.22 10.40 1.90
CA ALA A 420 10.32 11.06 1.19
C ALA A 420 11.56 11.16 2.09
N ILE A 421 11.36 11.61 3.34
CA ILE A 421 12.43 11.66 4.34
C ILE A 421 13.03 10.28 4.54
N ARG A 422 12.21 9.24 4.71
CA ARG A 422 12.72 7.88 4.91
C ARG A 422 13.56 7.40 3.72
N ALA A 423 13.09 7.60 2.49
CA ALA A 423 13.82 7.17 1.29
C ALA A 423 15.16 7.91 1.14
N ALA A 424 15.18 9.22 1.44
CA ALA A 424 16.41 10.02 1.43
C ALA A 424 17.41 9.57 2.51
N GLU A 425 16.94 9.28 3.73
CA GLU A 425 17.79 8.82 4.85
C GLU A 425 18.32 7.39 4.65
N VAL A 426 17.53 6.49 4.05
CA VAL A 426 18.03 5.17 3.59
C VAL A 426 19.01 5.34 2.44
N GLY A 427 18.90 6.45 1.71
CA GLY A 427 19.71 6.76 0.53
C GLY A 427 19.28 5.94 -0.68
N ASP A 428 18.01 5.50 -0.76
CA ASP A 428 17.45 4.78 -1.90
C ASP A 428 16.45 5.63 -2.72
N GLY A 429 16.24 6.88 -2.32
CA GLY A 429 15.48 7.87 -3.07
C GLY A 429 16.02 9.28 -2.87
N THR A 430 15.58 10.20 -3.73
CA THR A 430 15.90 11.62 -3.60
C THR A 430 15.12 12.27 -2.46
N ILE A 431 15.54 13.47 -2.08
CA ILE A 431 14.64 14.41 -1.38
C ILE A 431 13.38 14.68 -2.22
N GLU A 432 12.31 15.11 -1.57
CA GLU A 432 11.07 15.49 -2.25
C GLU A 432 11.28 16.70 -3.18
N CYS A 433 10.89 16.55 -4.44
CA CYS A 433 10.87 17.62 -5.43
C CYS A 433 9.47 18.24 -5.50
N GLU A 434 9.27 19.37 -4.82
CA GLU A 434 7.95 20.00 -4.69
C GLU A 434 7.44 20.72 -5.95
N THR A 435 8.31 20.94 -6.95
CA THR A 435 7.97 21.67 -8.18
C THR A 435 8.38 20.89 -9.43
N VAL A 436 7.75 21.21 -10.57
CA VAL A 436 8.16 20.66 -11.87
C VAL A 436 9.63 20.99 -12.15
N LYS A 437 10.06 22.24 -11.93
CA LYS A 437 11.44 22.68 -12.19
C LYS A 437 12.47 21.84 -11.41
N THR A 438 12.26 21.66 -10.10
CA THR A 438 13.18 20.88 -9.27
C THR A 438 13.12 19.38 -9.60
N THR A 439 11.95 18.87 -9.98
CA THR A 439 11.79 17.49 -10.45
C THR A 439 12.58 17.23 -11.73
N LEU A 440 12.46 18.11 -12.72
CA LEU A 440 13.21 17.99 -13.98
C LEU A 440 14.71 18.14 -13.79
N GLN A 441 15.14 19.07 -12.91
CA GLN A 441 16.55 19.21 -12.55
C GLN A 441 17.11 17.91 -11.95
N MET A 442 16.42 17.35 -10.95
CA MET A 442 16.87 16.11 -10.31
C MET A 442 16.84 14.91 -11.28
N LEU A 443 15.81 14.83 -12.13
CA LEU A 443 15.73 13.80 -13.17
C LEU A 443 16.92 13.88 -14.13
N ASN A 444 17.30 15.09 -14.56
CA ASN A 444 18.47 15.27 -15.41
C ASN A 444 19.76 14.82 -14.70
N LEU A 445 19.96 15.19 -13.44
CA LEU A 445 21.12 14.74 -12.66
C LEU A 445 21.17 13.22 -12.57
N LEU A 446 20.05 12.56 -12.26
CA LEU A 446 19.95 11.09 -12.21
C LEU A 446 20.28 10.44 -13.57
N LEU A 447 19.93 11.07 -14.68
CA LEU A 447 20.11 10.49 -16.01
C LEU A 447 21.48 10.80 -16.63
N GLU A 448 22.09 11.94 -16.31
CA GLU A 448 23.33 12.43 -16.93
C GLU A 448 24.57 12.11 -16.09
N GLU A 449 24.44 12.11 -14.76
CA GLU A 449 25.53 11.82 -13.84
C GLU A 449 25.40 10.40 -13.28
N ASP A 450 26.48 9.61 -13.39
CA ASP A 450 26.48 8.23 -12.90
C ASP A 450 26.51 8.16 -11.37
N GLU A 451 27.02 9.19 -10.70
CA GLU A 451 27.29 9.22 -9.26
C GLU A 451 26.04 8.95 -8.43
N ILE A 452 24.93 9.66 -8.73
CA ILE A 452 23.72 9.60 -7.91
C ILE A 452 23.08 8.21 -8.01
N LEU A 453 22.83 7.70 -9.22
CA LEU A 453 22.22 6.37 -9.37
C LEU A 453 23.10 5.25 -8.84
N THR A 454 24.42 5.37 -9.00
CA THR A 454 25.38 4.43 -8.41
C THR A 454 25.29 4.45 -6.89
N GLY A 455 25.25 5.64 -6.30
CA GLY A 455 25.06 5.84 -4.86
C GLY A 455 23.78 5.21 -4.34
N LEU A 456 22.64 5.48 -5.01
CA LEU A 456 21.34 4.91 -4.64
C LEU A 456 21.35 3.37 -4.70
N CYS A 457 21.90 2.77 -5.76
CA CYS A 457 22.02 1.31 -5.87
C CYS A 457 22.89 0.72 -4.75
N ASN A 458 24.03 1.35 -4.45
CA ASN A 458 24.93 0.89 -3.39
C ASN A 458 24.27 0.97 -2.00
N ASN A 459 23.48 2.02 -1.74
CA ASN A 459 22.76 2.17 -0.48
C ASN A 459 21.60 1.17 -0.35
N ILE A 460 20.89 0.86 -1.44
CA ILE A 460 19.90 -0.23 -1.46
C ILE A 460 20.56 -1.55 -1.02
N VAL A 461 21.72 -1.90 -1.60
CA VAL A 461 22.45 -3.13 -1.22
C VAL A 461 22.90 -3.09 0.25
N LYS A 462 23.36 -1.93 0.77
CA LYS A 462 23.72 -1.79 2.19
C LYS A 462 22.50 -1.97 3.10
N ALA A 463 21.36 -1.36 2.74
CA ALA A 463 20.11 -1.46 3.49
C ALA A 463 19.56 -2.90 3.47
N ASN A 464 19.72 -3.61 2.35
CA ASN A 464 19.39 -5.03 2.24
C ASN A 464 20.20 -5.89 3.23
N LYS A 465 21.52 -5.67 3.34
CA LYS A 465 22.40 -6.43 4.25
C LYS A 465 21.99 -6.34 5.73
N ILE A 466 21.34 -5.26 6.15
CA ILE A 466 20.83 -5.10 7.51
C ILE A 466 19.33 -5.43 7.63
N GLY A 467 18.70 -5.92 6.55
CA GLY A 467 17.32 -6.39 6.53
C GLY A 467 16.26 -5.29 6.56
N VAL A 468 16.54 -4.08 6.01
CA VAL A 468 15.57 -2.98 5.92
C VAL A 468 14.30 -3.41 5.17
N TYR A 469 14.44 -4.21 4.12
CA TYR A 469 13.35 -4.58 3.22
C TYR A 469 12.63 -5.89 3.59
N ASN A 470 12.97 -6.50 4.74
CA ASN A 470 12.44 -7.81 5.16
C ASN A 470 11.12 -7.71 5.95
N GLY A 471 10.41 -6.59 5.88
CA GLY A 471 9.23 -6.34 6.71
C GLY A 471 8.11 -7.34 6.47
N ALA A 472 7.86 -7.73 5.22
CA ALA A 472 6.83 -8.71 4.89
C ALA A 472 7.14 -10.10 5.48
N TYR A 473 8.39 -10.55 5.38
CA TYR A 473 8.86 -11.79 6.02
C TYR A 473 8.63 -11.78 7.52
N LYS A 474 9.11 -10.72 8.20
CA LYS A 474 8.99 -10.59 9.65
C LYS A 474 7.53 -10.50 10.10
N VAL A 475 6.64 -9.92 9.30
CA VAL A 475 5.19 -9.93 9.55
C VAL A 475 4.64 -11.36 9.50
N VAL A 476 4.97 -12.13 8.47
CA VAL A 476 4.54 -13.53 8.34
C VAL A 476 5.09 -14.37 9.49
N GLU A 477 6.38 -14.22 9.82
CA GLU A 477 7.02 -14.86 10.97
C GLU A 477 6.31 -14.51 12.28
N LEU A 478 6.01 -13.23 12.54
CA LEU A 478 5.27 -12.79 13.73
C LEU A 478 3.85 -13.38 13.78
N ALA A 479 3.21 -13.56 12.63
CA ALA A 479 1.87 -14.13 12.54
C ALA A 479 1.86 -15.63 12.85
N ILE A 480 2.82 -16.40 12.30
CA ILE A 480 2.88 -17.86 12.45
C ILE A 480 3.57 -18.32 13.73
N ASN A 481 4.56 -17.56 14.23
CA ASN A 481 5.30 -17.91 15.41
C ASN A 481 4.42 -17.69 16.64
N LYS A 482 4.06 -18.79 17.28
CA LYS A 482 3.40 -18.81 18.60
C LYS A 482 4.42 -18.44 19.68
N GLY A 483 5.04 -17.26 19.60
CA GLY A 483 5.71 -16.68 20.76
C GLY A 483 4.69 -16.61 21.90
N ASN A 484 5.09 -17.05 23.09
CA ASN A 484 4.23 -17.18 24.27
C ASN A 484 3.38 -15.90 24.47
N LYS A 485 2.08 -16.03 24.24
CA LYS A 485 1.07 -15.18 24.88
C LYS A 485 0.57 -15.89 26.12
#